data_AF-A0A4P1AUS6-F1
#
_entry.id   AF-A0A4P1AUS6-F1
#
_cell.length_a   1.000
_cell.length_b   1.000
_cell.length_c   1.000
_cell.angle_alpha   90.00
_cell.angle_beta   90.00
_cell.angle_gamma   90.00
#
_symmetry.space_group_name_H-M   'P 1'
#
loop_
_entity.id
_entity.type
_entity.pdbx_description
1 polymer ?
#
loop_
_entity_poly.entity_id
_entity_poly.type
_entity_poly.pdbx_seq_one_letter_code
_entity_poly.pdbx_strand_id
1 'polypeptide(L)'
;MPAFQPDVISEFSGAPLSTTVAALTVLAFLFQPLRKAVNGIFKYKKGHGSVLKNAGVPPFILNFFAISIPLKKLPSTGWPEKLITLLFSALFAWSLWYFVPPLVQTFTAPPDTALLIWKKSGDRFYISRTAATEATLLTPPRWTVTANDCQANKAPTKNTASVLDREYRDDLCRLLTTAEGKEYLEESIKNFEKDKIFTYSSIFIIEFMLLWLLLGFMLMIHYTNKVRHFILLEQQKAIHCVQGSFAATGIYAIYQELEERDARRPRR
;
A
#
# COMPACT_ATOMS: atom_id res chain seq x y z
N MET A 1 -29.56 -31.01 -27.01
CA MET A 1 -28.98 -29.78 -26.44
C MET A 1 -27.76 -30.21 -25.66
N PRO A 2 -26.53 -29.81 -26.02
CA PRO A 2 -25.38 -30.15 -25.20
C PRO A 2 -25.49 -29.38 -23.89
N ALA A 3 -25.46 -30.11 -22.77
CA ALA A 3 -25.47 -29.55 -21.44
C ALA A 3 -24.23 -28.65 -21.25
N PHE A 4 -24.45 -27.49 -20.63
CA PHE A 4 -23.39 -26.55 -20.29
C PHE A 4 -22.51 -27.21 -19.21
N GLN A 5 -21.21 -27.34 -19.46
CA GLN A 5 -20.29 -27.84 -18.46
C GLN A 5 -20.01 -26.71 -17.44
N PRO A 6 -20.10 -26.99 -16.12
CA PRO A 6 -19.80 -26.00 -15.07
C PRO A 6 -18.35 -25.50 -15.08
N ASP A 7 -17.48 -26.12 -15.87
CA ASP A 7 -16.06 -25.81 -15.95
C ASP A 7 -15.77 -24.40 -16.49
N VAL A 8 -16.55 -23.89 -17.46
CA VAL A 8 -16.26 -22.59 -18.10
C VAL A 8 -16.40 -21.41 -17.12
N ILE A 9 -17.42 -21.40 -16.26
CA ILE A 9 -17.60 -20.34 -15.24
C ILE A 9 -16.46 -20.41 -14.21
N SER A 10 -15.94 -21.61 -13.96
CA SER A 10 -14.83 -21.81 -13.03
C SER A 10 -13.50 -21.25 -13.55
N GLU A 11 -13.36 -20.95 -14.85
CA GLU A 11 -12.13 -20.42 -15.44
C GLU A 11 -11.98 -18.91 -15.27
N PHE A 12 -13.08 -18.22 -14.93
CA PHE A 12 -13.10 -16.78 -14.73
C PHE A 12 -13.07 -16.42 -13.26
N SER A 13 -12.46 -15.29 -12.95
CA SER A 13 -12.59 -14.64 -11.65
C SER A 13 -12.87 -13.17 -11.82
N GLY A 14 -13.75 -12.62 -10.98
CA GLY A 14 -13.97 -11.19 -10.90
C GLY A 14 -12.68 -10.52 -10.43
N ALA A 15 -12.14 -9.59 -11.23
CA ALA A 15 -10.91 -8.89 -10.89
C ALA A 15 -11.00 -8.15 -9.55
N PRO A 16 -12.10 -7.45 -9.20
CA PRO A 16 -12.22 -6.82 -7.88
C PRO A 16 -12.14 -7.82 -6.72
N LEU A 17 -12.70 -9.01 -6.89
CA LEU A 17 -12.80 -10.02 -5.83
C LEU A 17 -11.44 -10.67 -5.54
N SER A 18 -10.67 -11.02 -6.57
CA SER A 18 -9.30 -11.52 -6.41
C SER A 18 -8.37 -10.46 -5.81
N THR A 19 -8.50 -9.21 -6.27
CA THR A 19 -7.69 -8.08 -5.77
C THR A 19 -8.07 -7.74 -4.32
N THR A 20 -9.34 -7.89 -3.96
CA THR A 20 -9.86 -7.71 -2.61
C THR A 20 -9.28 -8.72 -1.63
N VAL A 21 -9.21 -10.01 -1.98
CA VAL A 21 -8.60 -11.03 -1.11
C VAL A 21 -7.13 -10.74 -0.86
N ALA A 22 -6.38 -10.35 -1.90
CA ALA A 22 -5.00 -9.92 -1.77
C ALA A 22 -4.85 -8.64 -0.91
N ALA A 23 -5.76 -7.69 -1.07
CA ALA A 23 -5.78 -6.48 -0.25
C ALA A 23 -6.03 -6.81 1.24
N LEU A 24 -6.98 -7.69 1.54
CA LEU A 24 -7.31 -8.08 2.92
C LEU A 24 -6.15 -8.78 3.64
N THR A 25 -5.40 -9.64 2.95
CA THR A 25 -4.22 -10.30 3.55
C THR A 25 -3.10 -9.30 3.85
N VAL A 26 -2.85 -8.36 2.95
CA VAL A 26 -1.89 -7.26 3.17
C VAL A 26 -2.34 -6.38 4.33
N LEU A 27 -3.63 -6.02 4.38
CA LEU A 27 -4.21 -5.21 5.46
C LEU A 27 -4.03 -5.89 6.83
N ALA A 28 -4.26 -7.20 6.91
CA ALA A 28 -4.06 -7.98 8.14
C ALA A 28 -2.60 -7.98 8.59
N PHE A 29 -1.66 -8.06 7.64
CA PHE A 29 -0.22 -7.98 7.94
C PHE A 29 0.19 -6.59 8.45
N LEU A 30 -0.34 -5.53 7.85
CA LEU A 30 -0.10 -4.13 8.26
C LEU A 30 -0.79 -3.76 9.59
N PHE A 31 -1.76 -4.54 10.05
CA PHE A 31 -2.49 -4.27 11.30
C PHE A 31 -1.62 -4.44 12.55
N GLN A 32 -0.67 -5.37 12.56
CA GLN A 32 0.21 -5.59 13.72
C GLN A 32 1.11 -4.39 14.07
N PRO A 33 1.85 -3.79 13.10
CA PRO A 33 2.61 -2.57 13.38
C PRO A 33 1.69 -1.41 13.76
N LEU A 34 0.50 -1.30 13.16
CA LEU A 34 -0.49 -0.30 13.54
C LEU A 34 -0.93 -0.44 15.01
N ARG A 35 -1.25 -1.66 15.46
CA ARG A 35 -1.63 -1.92 16.86
C ARG A 35 -0.50 -1.57 17.83
N LYS A 36 0.76 -1.86 17.47
CA LYS A 36 1.93 -1.45 18.26
C LYS A 36 2.11 0.07 18.27
N ALA A 37 1.91 0.73 17.14
CA ALA A 37 1.97 2.19 17.02
C ALA A 37 0.87 2.83 17.89
N VAL A 38 -0.39 2.44 17.75
CA VAL A 38 -1.52 2.95 18.56
C VAL A 38 -1.27 2.73 20.06
N ASN A 39 -0.84 1.54 20.48
CA ASN A 39 -0.53 1.27 21.88
C ASN A 39 0.69 2.06 22.41
N GLY A 40 1.61 2.47 21.53
CA GLY A 40 2.76 3.31 21.84
C GLY A 40 2.43 4.81 21.86
N ILE A 41 1.57 5.28 20.96
CA ILE A 41 1.12 6.68 20.81
C ILE A 41 0.42 7.16 22.09
N PHE A 42 -0.36 6.29 22.75
CA PHE A 42 -1.00 6.63 24.04
C PHE A 42 -0.07 6.55 25.26
N LYS A 43 1.15 6.01 25.11
CA LYS A 43 2.20 6.04 26.14
C LYS A 43 3.17 7.17 25.87
N TYR A 44 2.72 8.40 26.11
CA TYR A 44 3.61 9.56 26.18
C TYR A 44 4.65 9.32 27.29
N LYS A 45 5.91 9.02 26.92
CA LYS A 45 7.02 9.05 27.88
C LYS A 45 7.32 10.51 28.23
N LYS A 46 6.58 11.04 29.20
CA LYS A 46 6.88 12.32 29.87
C LYS A 46 8.33 12.26 30.35
N GLY A 47 9.20 13.07 29.75
CA GLY A 47 10.59 13.20 30.23
C GLY A 47 11.57 13.88 29.29
N HIS A 48 11.29 13.98 27.98
CA HIS A 48 12.28 14.45 26.99
C HIS A 48 11.79 15.62 26.10
N GLY A 49 10.61 16.17 26.41
CA GLY A 49 9.93 17.15 25.55
C GLY A 49 10.64 18.48 25.39
N SER A 50 11.43 18.93 26.37
CA SER A 50 12.17 20.20 26.29
C SER A 50 13.31 20.14 25.28
N VAL A 51 14.11 19.07 25.29
CA VAL A 51 15.23 18.89 24.35
C VAL A 51 14.73 18.72 22.91
N LEU A 52 13.68 17.92 22.71
CA LEU A 52 13.07 17.72 21.40
C LEU A 52 12.44 19.01 20.86
N LYS A 53 11.75 19.78 21.73
CA LYS A 53 11.19 21.09 21.38
C LYS A 53 12.29 22.10 21.03
N ASN A 54 13.36 22.15 21.81
CA ASN A 54 14.49 23.06 21.59
C ASN A 54 15.30 22.69 20.34
N ALA A 55 15.40 21.40 20.02
CA ALA A 55 15.95 20.93 18.74
C ALA A 55 15.01 21.18 17.54
N GLY A 56 13.84 21.80 17.76
CA GLY A 56 12.87 22.13 16.71
C GLY A 56 12.21 20.88 16.12
N VAL A 57 11.92 19.86 16.93
CA VAL A 57 11.16 18.66 16.55
C VAL A 57 9.70 18.86 16.98
N PRO A 58 8.75 18.93 16.04
CA PRO A 58 7.34 19.12 16.38
C PRO A 58 6.76 17.88 17.09
N PRO A 59 6.13 18.02 18.27
CA PRO A 59 5.56 16.89 19.01
C PRO A 59 4.47 16.15 18.23
N PHE A 60 3.71 16.86 17.40
CA PHE A 60 2.66 16.24 16.59
C PHE A 60 3.22 15.23 15.58
N ILE A 61 4.42 15.45 15.03
CA ILE A 61 5.04 14.54 14.05
C ILE A 61 5.49 13.26 14.75
N LEU A 62 6.09 13.40 15.94
CA LEU A 62 6.50 12.25 16.74
C LEU A 62 5.29 11.37 17.13
N ASN A 63 4.17 12.01 17.48
CA ASN A 63 2.94 11.30 17.83
C ASN A 63 2.27 10.68 16.60
N PHE A 64 2.14 11.44 15.51
CA PHE A 64 1.44 10.98 14.31
C PHE A 64 2.14 9.80 13.63
N PHE A 65 3.47 9.71 13.70
CA PHE A 65 4.25 8.61 13.13
C PHE A 65 4.78 7.61 14.17
N ALA A 66 4.34 7.71 15.42
CA ALA A 66 4.81 6.87 16.53
C ALA A 66 6.36 6.80 16.67
N ILE A 67 7.05 7.92 16.41
CA ILE A 67 8.51 8.01 16.43
C ILE A 67 8.99 8.16 17.87
N SER A 68 9.90 7.29 18.29
CA SER A 68 10.58 7.38 19.59
C SER A 68 12.08 7.58 19.40
N ILE A 69 12.58 8.76 19.75
CA ILE A 69 14.03 9.07 19.73
C ILE A 69 14.59 8.82 21.14
N PRO A 70 15.49 7.84 21.33
CA PRO A 70 16.13 7.62 22.61
C PRO A 70 17.13 8.76 22.90
N LEU A 71 16.97 9.47 24.02
CA LEU A 71 17.96 10.47 24.47
C LEU A 71 18.84 9.96 25.62
N LYS A 72 18.66 8.72 26.09
CA LYS A 72 19.52 8.09 27.11
C LYS A 72 20.96 7.89 26.64
N LYS A 73 21.16 7.83 25.32
CA LYS A 73 22.45 7.76 24.63
C LYS A 73 22.41 8.75 23.47
N LEU A 74 23.56 9.16 22.97
CA LEU A 74 23.62 10.02 21.79
C LEU A 74 22.84 9.33 20.64
N PRO A 75 21.76 9.93 20.13
CA PRO A 75 20.97 9.32 19.07
C PRO A 75 21.83 9.16 17.82
N SER A 76 21.81 7.98 17.22
CA SER A 76 22.56 7.67 16.00
C SER A 76 21.71 6.83 15.08
N THR A 77 21.65 7.20 13.81
CA THR A 77 21.11 6.33 12.76
C THR A 77 22.22 5.44 12.24
N GLY A 78 22.08 4.13 12.42
CA GLY A 78 22.98 3.13 11.88
C GLY A 78 22.61 2.73 10.44
N TRP A 79 23.31 1.69 9.97
CA TRP A 79 22.96 1.00 8.73
C TRP A 79 21.61 0.26 8.79
N PRO A 80 21.20 -0.38 9.91
CA PRO A 80 19.92 -1.07 10.00
C PRO A 80 18.71 -0.18 9.71
N GLU A 81 18.67 1.05 10.21
CA GLU A 81 17.56 1.98 10.00
C GLU A 81 17.45 2.40 8.53
N LYS A 82 18.60 2.61 7.87
CA LYS A 82 18.65 2.93 6.44
C LYS A 82 18.21 1.73 5.59
N LEU A 83 18.64 0.52 5.94
CA LEU A 83 18.25 -0.71 5.25
C LEU A 83 16.75 -0.96 5.35
N ILE A 84 16.17 -0.80 6.54
CA ILE A 84 14.72 -0.92 6.77
C ILE A 84 13.97 0.11 5.91
N THR A 85 14.42 1.37 5.92
CA THR A 85 13.79 2.42 5.10
C THR A 85 13.84 2.08 3.61
N LEU A 86 14.99 1.60 3.11
CA LEU A 86 15.14 1.17 1.72
C LEU A 86 14.22 0.00 1.37
N LEU A 87 14.11 -0.99 2.27
CA LEU A 87 13.22 -2.14 2.09
C LEU A 87 11.76 -1.71 2.03
N PHE A 88 11.32 -0.81 2.91
CA PHE A 88 9.95 -0.27 2.86
C PHE A 88 9.70 0.59 1.62
N SER A 89 10.68 1.34 1.12
CA SER A 89 10.57 2.06 -0.15
C SER A 89 10.36 1.09 -1.32
N ALA A 90 11.11 -0.02 -1.36
CA ALA A 90 10.96 -1.04 -2.39
C ALA A 90 9.59 -1.72 -2.32
N LEU A 91 9.11 -2.02 -1.11
CA LEU A 91 7.76 -2.58 -0.89
C LEU A 91 6.67 -1.61 -1.35
N PHE A 92 6.81 -0.31 -1.06
CA PHE A 92 5.84 0.69 -1.51
C PHE A 92 5.83 0.81 -3.05
N ALA A 93 6.99 0.86 -3.68
CA ALA A 93 7.08 0.87 -5.14
C ALA A 93 6.48 -0.39 -5.79
N TRP A 94 6.73 -1.56 -5.20
CA TRP A 94 6.14 -2.82 -5.63
C TRP A 94 4.61 -2.81 -5.49
N SER A 95 4.10 -2.29 -4.36
CA SER A 95 2.66 -2.15 -4.11
C SER A 95 1.99 -1.31 -5.19
N LEU A 96 2.56 -0.13 -5.49
CA LEU A 96 2.06 0.74 -6.55
C LEU A 96 2.05 0.04 -7.91
N TRP A 97 3.15 -0.65 -8.26
CA TRP A 97 3.22 -1.40 -9.52
C TRP A 97 2.16 -2.50 -9.61
N TYR A 98 1.84 -3.17 -8.51
CA TYR A 98 0.89 -4.28 -8.49
C TYR A 98 -0.59 -3.82 -8.44
N PHE A 99 -0.92 -2.86 -7.58
CA PHE A 99 -2.29 -2.46 -7.29
C PHE A 99 -2.82 -1.32 -8.17
N VAL A 100 -1.98 -0.38 -8.61
CA VAL A 100 -2.43 0.77 -9.40
C VAL A 100 -2.99 0.35 -10.77
N PRO A 101 -2.35 -0.56 -11.55
CA PRO A 101 -2.90 -0.97 -12.83
C PRO A 101 -4.32 -1.57 -12.76
N PRO A 102 -4.63 -2.59 -11.93
CA PRO A 102 -6.01 -3.06 -11.76
C PRO A 102 -6.97 -1.98 -11.27
N LEU A 103 -6.50 -1.08 -10.41
CA LEU A 103 -7.33 0.03 -9.92
C LEU A 103 -7.76 0.94 -11.06
N VAL A 104 -6.80 1.38 -11.89
CA VAL A 104 -7.08 2.23 -13.05
C VAL A 104 -8.02 1.53 -14.02
N GLN A 105 -7.78 0.26 -14.36
CA GLN A 105 -8.67 -0.53 -15.23
C GLN A 105 -10.10 -0.62 -14.66
N THR A 106 -10.24 -0.79 -13.35
CA THR A 106 -11.55 -0.84 -12.70
C THR A 106 -12.28 0.51 -12.78
N PHE A 107 -11.55 1.63 -12.74
CA PHE A 107 -12.14 2.97 -12.86
C PHE A 107 -12.50 3.37 -14.28
N THR A 108 -11.64 3.01 -15.24
CA THR A 108 -11.83 3.32 -16.66
C THR A 108 -12.69 2.29 -17.38
N ALA A 109 -13.15 1.26 -16.67
CA ALA A 109 -14.12 0.30 -17.19
C ALA A 109 -15.34 1.03 -17.78
N PRO A 110 -15.77 0.69 -19.02
CA PRO A 110 -16.98 1.26 -19.61
C PRO A 110 -18.23 0.97 -18.75
N PRO A 111 -19.28 1.79 -18.85
CA PRO A 111 -20.53 1.52 -18.14
C PRO A 111 -21.13 0.16 -18.56
N ASP A 112 -21.83 -0.49 -17.64
CA ASP A 112 -22.46 -1.81 -17.83
C ASP A 112 -21.48 -2.93 -18.23
N THR A 113 -20.23 -2.83 -17.79
CA THR A 113 -19.22 -3.86 -17.97
C THR A 113 -18.77 -4.46 -16.64
N ALA A 114 -18.29 -5.70 -16.69
CA ALA A 114 -17.52 -6.32 -15.63
C ALA A 114 -16.05 -6.48 -16.09
N LEU A 115 -15.11 -6.32 -15.16
CA LEU A 115 -13.70 -6.68 -15.38
C LEU A 115 -13.46 -8.11 -14.89
N LEU A 116 -13.22 -9.02 -15.82
CA LEU A 116 -12.93 -10.42 -15.53
C LEU A 116 -11.46 -10.74 -15.82
N ILE A 117 -10.98 -11.80 -15.16
CA ILE A 117 -9.63 -12.34 -15.33
C ILE A 117 -9.74 -13.82 -15.74
N TRP A 118 -9.02 -14.21 -16.79
CA TRP A 118 -8.76 -15.62 -17.07
C TRP A 118 -7.80 -16.18 -16.01
N LYS A 119 -8.22 -17.21 -15.28
CA LYS A 119 -7.34 -17.82 -14.25
C LYS A 119 -6.08 -18.46 -14.83
N LYS A 120 -6.15 -18.97 -16.06
CA LYS A 120 -5.05 -19.69 -16.73
C LYS A 120 -3.90 -18.76 -17.13
N SER A 121 -4.21 -17.60 -17.74
CA SER A 121 -3.20 -16.64 -18.20
C SER A 121 -3.02 -15.44 -17.27
N GLY A 122 -4.00 -15.11 -16.44
CA GLY A 122 -4.04 -13.86 -15.68
C GLY A 122 -4.45 -12.64 -16.51
N ASP A 123 -4.82 -12.84 -17.78
CA ASP A 123 -5.23 -11.76 -18.67
C ASP A 123 -6.58 -11.20 -18.26
N ARG A 124 -6.71 -9.87 -18.41
CA ARG A 124 -7.88 -9.12 -17.99
C ARG A 124 -8.65 -8.61 -19.19
N PHE A 125 -9.97 -8.60 -19.06
CA PHE A 125 -10.86 -8.14 -20.11
C PHE A 125 -12.14 -7.53 -19.54
N TYR A 126 -12.66 -6.54 -20.26
CA TYR A 126 -13.98 -6.00 -20.02
C TYR A 126 -15.00 -6.85 -20.75
N ILE A 127 -16.10 -7.19 -20.08
CA ILE A 127 -17.23 -7.89 -20.71
C ILE A 127 -18.53 -7.16 -20.42
N SER A 128 -19.32 -6.96 -21.47
CA SER A 128 -20.67 -6.41 -21.46
C SER A 128 -21.65 -7.47 -21.98
N ARG A 129 -22.95 -7.18 -21.90
CA ARG A 129 -24.02 -8.04 -22.45
C ARG A 129 -23.84 -8.37 -23.94
N THR A 130 -23.09 -7.57 -24.69
CA THR A 130 -22.99 -7.67 -26.15
C THR A 130 -21.58 -7.90 -26.68
N ALA A 131 -20.55 -7.60 -25.89
CA ALA A 131 -19.16 -7.66 -26.34
C ALA A 131 -18.17 -7.87 -25.20
N ALA A 132 -17.05 -8.51 -25.52
CA ALA A 132 -15.87 -8.64 -24.68
C ALA A 132 -14.66 -7.96 -25.35
N THR A 133 -13.85 -7.25 -24.57
CA THR A 133 -12.72 -6.44 -25.05
C THR A 133 -11.53 -6.57 -24.11
N GLU A 134 -10.31 -6.63 -24.65
CA GLU A 134 -9.08 -6.62 -23.84
C GLU A 134 -9.02 -5.43 -22.88
N ALA A 135 -8.66 -5.66 -21.62
CA ALA A 135 -8.49 -4.60 -20.65
C ALA A 135 -7.07 -4.04 -20.70
N THR A 136 -6.91 -2.93 -21.42
CA THR A 136 -5.65 -2.19 -21.52
C THR A 136 -5.69 -0.91 -20.67
N LEU A 137 -4.52 -0.33 -20.40
CA LEU A 137 -4.37 0.92 -19.65
C LEU A 137 -4.20 2.13 -20.58
N LEU A 138 -3.20 2.07 -21.45
CA LEU A 138 -2.74 3.19 -22.27
C LEU A 138 -2.72 2.89 -23.77
N THR A 139 -3.01 1.65 -24.15
CA THR A 139 -3.00 1.18 -25.54
C THR A 139 -4.41 0.85 -25.98
N PRO A 140 -4.73 0.97 -27.28
CA PRO A 140 -5.97 0.43 -27.79
C PRO A 140 -6.04 -1.09 -27.54
N PRO A 141 -7.23 -1.66 -27.32
CA PRO A 141 -7.39 -3.09 -27.16
C PRO A 141 -7.00 -3.79 -28.47
N ARG A 142 -6.25 -4.89 -28.37
CA ARG A 142 -5.81 -5.64 -29.56
C ARG A 142 -6.91 -6.54 -30.11
N TRP A 143 -7.91 -6.87 -29.30
CA TRP A 143 -9.03 -7.69 -29.69
C TRP A 143 -10.34 -7.23 -29.05
N THR A 144 -11.42 -7.49 -29.79
CA THR A 144 -12.81 -7.31 -29.36
C THR A 144 -13.63 -8.42 -29.99
N VAL A 145 -14.51 -9.04 -29.21
CA VAL A 145 -15.40 -10.13 -29.66
C VAL A 145 -16.83 -9.73 -29.33
N THR A 146 -17.71 -9.69 -30.33
CA THR A 146 -19.14 -9.39 -30.13
C THR A 146 -20.00 -10.65 -30.21
N ALA A 147 -21.19 -10.62 -29.60
CA ALA A 147 -22.16 -11.71 -29.69
C ALA A 147 -22.54 -12.05 -31.15
N ASN A 148 -22.54 -11.04 -32.03
CA ASN A 148 -22.81 -11.22 -33.46
C ASN A 148 -21.68 -11.98 -34.17
N ASP A 149 -20.43 -11.75 -33.78
CA ASP A 149 -19.27 -12.48 -34.33
C ASP A 149 -19.34 -13.98 -33.98
N CYS A 150 -19.93 -14.30 -32.82
CA CYS A 150 -20.14 -15.67 -32.36
C CYS A 150 -21.30 -16.38 -33.10
N GLN A 151 -22.34 -15.65 -33.48
CA GLN A 151 -23.50 -16.22 -34.19
C GLN A 151 -23.26 -16.39 -35.69
N ALA A 152 -22.45 -15.52 -36.29
CA ALA A 152 -22.37 -15.43 -37.75
C ALA A 152 -21.46 -16.49 -38.41
N ASN A 153 -20.86 -17.44 -37.67
CA ASN A 153 -19.78 -18.31 -38.17
C ASN A 153 -18.71 -17.52 -38.97
N LYS A 154 -18.57 -16.23 -38.71
CA LYS A 154 -17.67 -15.36 -39.45
C LYS A 154 -16.25 -15.70 -39.00
N ALA A 155 -15.41 -15.98 -39.98
CA ALA A 155 -13.97 -16.11 -39.76
C ALA A 155 -13.52 -14.87 -38.97
N PRO A 156 -12.67 -15.06 -37.94
CA PRO A 156 -12.18 -13.95 -37.14
C PRO A 156 -11.59 -12.89 -38.06
N THR A 157 -11.82 -11.61 -37.77
CA THR A 157 -11.09 -10.52 -38.42
C THR A 157 -9.60 -10.83 -38.35
N LYS A 158 -8.89 -10.64 -39.48
CA LYS A 158 -7.51 -11.13 -39.70
C LYS A 158 -6.52 -10.73 -38.60
N ASN A 159 -6.82 -9.67 -37.85
CA ASN A 159 -6.00 -9.15 -36.75
C ASN A 159 -6.32 -9.78 -35.38
N THR A 160 -7.51 -10.36 -35.19
CA THR A 160 -7.97 -10.95 -33.93
C THR A 160 -7.54 -12.41 -33.80
N ALA A 161 -7.54 -13.14 -34.94
CA ALA A 161 -7.23 -14.56 -35.01
C ALA A 161 -5.79 -14.92 -34.58
N SER A 162 -4.86 -13.99 -34.75
CA SER A 162 -3.44 -14.18 -34.40
C SER A 162 -3.11 -13.76 -32.96
N VAL A 163 -4.06 -13.09 -32.27
CA VAL A 163 -3.83 -12.48 -30.95
C VAL A 163 -4.62 -13.20 -29.85
N LEU A 164 -5.83 -13.67 -30.15
CA LEU A 164 -6.68 -14.39 -29.20
C LEU A 164 -6.71 -15.88 -29.57
N ASP A 165 -6.32 -16.74 -28.62
CA ASP A 165 -6.34 -18.18 -28.82
C ASP A 165 -7.78 -18.69 -29.06
N ARG A 166 -7.89 -19.79 -29.82
CA ARG A 166 -9.18 -20.35 -30.22
C ARG A 166 -10.00 -20.81 -29.01
N GLU A 167 -9.33 -21.38 -28.01
CA GLU A 167 -9.93 -21.79 -26.72
C GLU A 167 -10.62 -20.60 -26.04
N TYR A 168 -9.88 -19.50 -25.80
CA TYR A 168 -10.43 -18.30 -25.17
C TYR A 168 -11.57 -17.66 -25.95
N ARG A 169 -11.52 -17.70 -27.29
CA ARG A 169 -12.61 -17.17 -28.11
C ARG A 169 -13.89 -17.99 -27.94
N ASP A 170 -13.78 -19.32 -27.89
CA ASP A 170 -14.92 -20.20 -27.70
C ASP A 170 -15.58 -19.96 -26.32
N ASP A 171 -14.79 -19.73 -25.28
CA ASP A 171 -15.32 -19.41 -23.94
C ASP A 171 -16.04 -18.06 -23.90
N LEU A 172 -15.47 -17.03 -24.52
CA LEU A 172 -16.15 -15.73 -24.66
C LEU A 172 -17.46 -15.86 -25.42
N CYS A 173 -17.47 -16.64 -26.51
CA CYS A 173 -18.68 -16.85 -27.28
C CYS A 173 -19.75 -17.61 -26.51
N ARG A 174 -19.37 -18.59 -25.68
CA ARG A 174 -20.29 -19.26 -24.75
C ARG A 174 -20.88 -18.25 -23.77
N LEU A 175 -20.05 -17.44 -23.12
CA LEU A 175 -20.50 -16.40 -22.18
C LEU A 175 -21.49 -15.40 -22.82
N LEU A 176 -21.25 -14.98 -24.06
CA LEU A 176 -22.07 -13.96 -24.74
C LEU A 176 -23.38 -14.51 -25.34
N THR A 177 -23.46 -15.81 -25.64
CA THR A 177 -24.58 -16.37 -26.42
C THR A 177 -25.50 -17.29 -25.62
N THR A 178 -25.02 -18.01 -24.60
CA THR A 178 -25.84 -18.96 -23.84
C THR A 178 -26.68 -18.26 -22.76
N ALA A 179 -27.78 -18.90 -22.35
CA ALA A 179 -28.65 -18.36 -21.30
C ALA A 179 -27.91 -18.28 -19.94
N GLU A 180 -27.19 -19.34 -19.57
CA GLU A 180 -26.38 -19.41 -18.35
C GLU A 180 -25.24 -18.37 -18.35
N GLY A 181 -24.58 -18.18 -19.50
CA GLY A 181 -23.53 -17.17 -19.65
C GLY A 181 -24.05 -15.75 -19.46
N LYS A 182 -25.26 -15.46 -19.99
CA LYS A 182 -25.93 -14.17 -19.83
C LYS A 182 -26.33 -13.91 -18.38
N GLU A 183 -26.83 -14.92 -17.67
CA GLU A 183 -27.16 -14.82 -16.25
C GLU A 183 -25.91 -14.53 -15.41
N TYR A 184 -24.82 -15.26 -15.65
CA TYR A 184 -23.53 -15.00 -15.01
C TYR A 184 -22.98 -13.60 -15.32
N LEU A 185 -23.14 -13.11 -16.56
CA LEU A 185 -22.75 -11.75 -16.93
C LEU A 185 -23.53 -10.69 -16.15
N GLU A 186 -24.85 -10.86 -16.04
CA GLU A 186 -25.70 -9.91 -15.34
C GLU A 186 -25.35 -9.85 -13.84
N GLU A 187 -25.13 -11.01 -13.22
CA GLU A 187 -24.63 -11.09 -11.85
C GLU A 187 -23.22 -10.45 -11.71
N SER A 188 -22.32 -10.74 -12.65
CA SER A 188 -20.95 -10.22 -12.64
C SER A 188 -20.90 -8.70 -12.80
N ILE A 189 -21.71 -8.12 -13.69
CA ILE A 189 -21.80 -6.66 -13.89
C ILE A 189 -22.34 -5.99 -12.62
N LYS A 190 -23.40 -6.55 -12.03
CA LYS A 190 -23.98 -6.04 -10.79
C LYS A 190 -23.01 -6.11 -9.61
N ASN A 191 -22.31 -7.23 -9.45
CA ASN A 191 -21.31 -7.39 -8.40
C ASN A 191 -20.08 -6.50 -8.63
N PHE A 192 -19.67 -6.31 -9.88
CA PHE A 192 -18.54 -5.45 -10.24
C PHE A 192 -18.73 -4.01 -9.78
N GLU A 193 -19.92 -3.43 -9.95
CA GLU A 193 -20.22 -2.07 -9.50
C GLU A 193 -20.07 -1.92 -7.97
N LYS A 194 -20.58 -2.91 -7.22
CA LYS A 194 -20.46 -2.94 -5.76
C LYS A 194 -19.01 -3.15 -5.31
N ASP A 195 -18.32 -4.10 -5.93
CA ASP A 195 -16.96 -4.48 -5.55
C ASP A 195 -15.92 -3.44 -5.96
N LYS A 196 -16.21 -2.59 -6.96
CA LYS A 196 -15.38 -1.44 -7.35
C LYS A 196 -15.17 -0.48 -6.18
N ILE A 197 -16.24 -0.12 -5.46
CA ILE A 197 -16.16 0.80 -4.30
C ILE A 197 -15.34 0.17 -3.18
N PHE A 198 -15.56 -1.13 -2.92
CA PHE A 198 -14.85 -1.86 -1.88
C PHE A 198 -13.35 -1.97 -2.19
N THR A 199 -13.01 -2.37 -3.42
CA THR A 199 -11.63 -2.54 -3.89
C THR A 199 -10.86 -1.21 -3.86
N TYR A 200 -11.51 -0.12 -4.27
CA TYR A 200 -10.92 1.21 -4.16
C TYR A 200 -10.60 1.59 -2.72
N SER A 201 -11.57 1.42 -1.83
CA SER A 201 -11.42 1.78 -0.42
C SER A 201 -10.30 0.98 0.25
N SER A 202 -10.20 -0.32 -0.03
CA SER A 202 -9.16 -1.18 0.54
C SER A 202 -7.77 -0.85 0.01
N ILE A 203 -7.59 -0.67 -1.30
CA ILE A 203 -6.30 -0.29 -1.89
C ILE A 203 -5.87 1.08 -1.38
N PHE A 204 -6.77 2.06 -1.32
CA PHE A 204 -6.45 3.39 -0.79
C PHE A 204 -5.93 3.32 0.65
N ILE A 205 -6.57 2.54 1.51
CA ILE A 205 -6.13 2.37 2.91
C ILE A 205 -4.74 1.71 2.97
N ILE A 206 -4.49 0.69 2.16
CA ILE A 206 -3.19 -0.01 2.12
C ILE A 206 -2.08 0.95 1.68
N GLU A 207 -2.28 1.65 0.57
CA GLU A 207 -1.28 2.58 0.03
C GLU A 207 -1.04 3.75 0.99
N PHE A 208 -2.10 4.28 1.59
CA PHE A 208 -1.99 5.31 2.63
C PHE A 208 -1.17 4.82 3.83
N MET A 209 -1.40 3.58 4.30
CA MET A 209 -0.65 3.00 5.41
C MET A 209 0.81 2.76 5.08
N LEU A 210 1.12 2.25 3.88
CA LEU A 210 2.50 2.03 3.43
C LEU A 210 3.24 3.36 3.30
N LEU A 211 2.60 4.38 2.73
CA LEU A 211 3.16 5.72 2.63
C LEU A 211 3.37 6.33 4.03
N TRP A 212 2.42 6.17 4.94
CA TRP A 212 2.52 6.62 6.32
C TRP A 212 3.71 5.97 7.05
N LEU A 213 3.91 4.66 6.89
CA LEU A 213 5.07 3.94 7.44
C LEU A 213 6.38 4.45 6.85
N LEU A 214 6.45 4.60 5.52
CA LEU A 214 7.64 5.06 4.81
C LEU A 214 8.05 6.47 5.28
N LEU A 215 7.09 7.40 5.34
CA LEU A 215 7.32 8.74 5.86
C LEU A 215 7.75 8.71 7.32
N GLY A 216 7.16 7.83 8.14
CA GLY A 216 7.56 7.64 9.54
C GLY A 216 9.04 7.27 9.69
N PHE A 217 9.54 6.33 8.90
CA PHE A 217 10.95 5.95 8.91
C PHE A 217 11.87 7.07 8.43
N MET A 218 11.51 7.75 7.33
CA MET A 218 12.27 8.88 6.80
C MET A 218 12.38 10.02 7.82
N LEU A 219 11.26 10.37 8.47
CA LEU A 219 11.22 11.41 9.49
C LEU A 219 11.96 10.99 10.76
N MET A 220 11.89 9.71 11.14
CA MET A 220 12.65 9.17 12.27
C MET A 220 14.15 9.35 12.05
N ILE A 221 14.68 9.01 10.87
CA ILE A 221 16.08 9.24 10.51
C ILE A 221 16.42 10.73 10.53
N HIS A 222 15.59 11.56 9.89
CA HIS A 222 15.81 13.00 9.79
C HIS A 222 15.90 13.65 11.17
N TYR A 223 14.89 13.43 12.03
CA TYR A 223 14.87 14.03 13.36
C TYR A 223 15.91 13.45 14.31
N THR A 224 16.24 12.16 14.19
CA THR A 224 17.34 11.56 14.96
C THR A 224 18.66 12.27 14.64
N ASN A 225 18.97 12.51 13.36
CA ASN A 225 20.17 13.24 12.96
C ASN A 225 20.14 14.71 13.36
N LYS A 226 18.98 15.37 13.26
CA LYS A 226 18.79 16.76 13.71
C LYS A 226 19.05 16.90 15.21
N VAL A 227 18.47 16.02 16.02
CA VAL A 227 18.65 16.01 17.48
C VAL A 227 20.11 15.69 17.83
N ARG A 228 20.74 14.73 17.14
CA ARG A 228 22.17 14.43 17.32
C ARG A 228 23.03 15.66 17.09
N HIS A 229 22.82 16.35 15.96
CA HIS A 229 23.59 17.54 15.61
C HIS A 229 23.39 18.66 16.66
N PHE A 230 22.15 18.88 17.10
CA PHE A 230 21.85 19.82 18.17
C PHE A 230 22.59 19.50 19.48
N ILE A 231 22.59 18.22 19.91
CA ILE A 231 23.30 17.79 21.13
C ILE A 231 24.81 18.02 20.98
N LEU A 232 25.40 17.69 19.83
CA LEU A 232 26.85 17.87 19.59
C LEU A 232 27.24 19.36 19.59
N LEU A 233 26.43 20.23 18.99
CA LEU A 233 26.68 21.67 19.00
C LEU A 233 26.63 22.25 20.42
N GLU A 234 25.64 21.84 21.22
CA GLU A 234 25.52 22.27 22.62
C GLU A 234 26.68 21.75 23.47
N GLN A 235 27.15 20.53 23.24
CA GLN A 235 28.36 20.00 23.88
C GLN A 235 29.62 20.80 23.52
N GLN A 236 29.78 21.16 22.24
CA GLN A 236 30.94 21.94 21.77
C GLN A 236 30.96 23.35 22.39
N LYS A 237 29.80 24.03 22.45
CA LYS A 237 29.67 25.33 23.14
C LYS A 237 30.03 25.22 24.61
N ALA A 238 29.54 24.18 25.29
CA ALA A 238 29.85 23.96 26.70
C ALA A 238 31.34 23.74 26.94
N ILE A 239 32.03 22.95 26.09
CA ILE A 239 33.49 22.74 26.19
C ILE A 239 34.26 24.06 26.01
N HIS A 240 33.87 24.88 25.02
CA HIS A 240 34.50 26.19 24.80
C HIS A 240 34.26 27.16 25.98
N CYS A 241 33.09 27.09 26.63
CA CYS A 241 32.78 27.88 27.82
C CYS A 241 33.41 27.32 29.12
N VAL A 242 33.71 26.02 29.24
CA VAL A 242 34.43 25.49 30.41
C VAL A 242 35.89 25.97 30.44
N GLN A 243 36.48 26.29 29.28
CA GLN A 243 37.77 26.97 29.19
C GLN A 243 37.73 28.46 29.60
N GLY A 244 36.55 29.02 29.94
CA GLY A 244 36.40 30.37 30.51
C GLY A 244 35.15 30.52 31.41
N SER A 245 35.34 30.60 32.73
CA SER A 245 34.36 30.88 33.82
C SER A 245 32.88 30.50 33.57
N PHE A 246 32.45 29.43 34.22
CA PHE A 246 31.16 28.76 34.02
C PHE A 246 29.93 29.55 34.50
N ALA A 247 28.87 29.53 33.68
CA ALA A 247 27.47 29.59 34.11
C ALA A 247 26.73 28.39 33.49
N ALA A 248 26.20 27.51 34.34
CA ALA A 248 25.56 26.27 33.93
C ALA A 248 24.19 26.53 33.27
N THR A 249 24.14 26.64 31.95
CA THR A 249 22.86 26.67 31.23
C THR A 249 22.87 25.66 30.08
N GLY A 250 21.92 24.72 30.10
CA GLY A 250 21.72 23.73 29.04
C GLY A 250 21.81 22.27 29.50
N ILE A 251 22.05 21.37 28.54
CA ILE A 251 21.96 19.90 28.62
C ILE A 251 22.77 19.28 29.79
N TYR A 252 23.79 19.97 30.32
CA TYR A 252 24.52 19.55 31.52
C TYR A 252 23.66 19.52 32.79
N ALA A 253 22.69 20.42 32.94
CA ALA A 253 21.71 20.34 34.03
C ALA A 253 20.84 19.07 33.92
N ILE A 254 20.62 18.57 32.69
CA ILE A 254 19.79 17.39 32.44
C ILE A 254 20.57 16.11 32.75
N TYR A 255 21.85 16.03 32.40
CA TYR A 255 22.71 14.91 32.80
C TYR A 255 22.92 14.89 34.31
N GLN A 256 23.14 16.05 34.95
CA GLN A 256 23.18 16.15 36.42
C GLN A 256 21.85 15.73 37.06
N GLU A 257 20.70 16.17 36.55
CA GLU A 257 19.41 15.77 37.12
C GLU A 257 19.11 14.28 36.91
N LEU A 258 19.53 13.68 35.79
CA LEU A 258 19.43 12.24 35.54
C LEU A 258 20.36 11.43 36.45
N GLU A 259 21.59 11.89 36.63
CA GLU A 259 22.59 11.25 37.48
C GLU A 259 22.21 11.36 38.97
N GLU A 260 21.68 12.50 39.41
CA GLU A 260 21.12 12.68 40.75
C GLU A 260 19.85 11.85 40.98
N ARG A 261 19.01 11.65 39.96
CA ARG A 261 17.81 10.78 40.07
C ARG A 261 18.17 9.30 40.12
N ASP A 262 19.20 8.88 39.40
CA ASP A 262 19.72 7.51 39.48
C ASP A 262 20.47 7.25 40.79
N ALA A 263 21.19 8.25 41.32
CA ALA A 263 21.81 8.19 42.64
C ALA A 263 20.77 8.12 43.79
N ARG A 264 19.59 8.76 43.62
CA ARG A 264 18.48 8.73 44.58
C ARG A 264 17.58 7.50 44.48
N ARG A 265 17.78 6.61 43.50
CA ARG A 265 16.99 5.38 43.38
C ARG A 265 17.54 4.33 44.36
N PRO A 266 16.74 3.81 45.30
CA PRO A 266 17.20 2.71 46.16
C PRO A 266 17.49 1.50 45.26
N ARG A 267 18.71 0.95 45.38
CA ARG A 267 19.06 -0.32 44.75
C ARG A 267 18.15 -1.40 45.35
N ARG A 268 17.17 -1.85 44.57
CA ARG A 268 16.46 -3.11 44.78
C ARG A 268 17.01 -4.12 43.79
#